data_AF-A0A957LUA7-F1
#
_entry.id   AF-A0A957LUA7-F1
#
_cell.length_a   1.000
_cell.length_b   1.000
_cell.length_c   1.000
_cell.angle_alpha   90.00
_cell.angle_beta   90.00
_cell.angle_gamma   90.00
#
_symmetry.space_group_name_H-M   'P 1'
#
loop_
_entity.id
_entity.type
_entity.pdbx_description
1 polymer ?
#
loop_
_entity_poly.entity_id
_entity_poly.type
_entity_poly.pdbx_seq_one_letter_code
_entity_poly.pdbx_strand_id
1 'polypeptide(L)'
;SPLLIPLAYTLIALPFVVRSILPALRSLNPRLRESAAVMGASPGRVVREIDLPIIGRALLVAAVFAFTIALGEFGATLLLYQPEYPTMSVIIYRALGQPGLLNYGQALAMSTLLMLVCGASLLLIERFRLGDVGEF
;
A
#
# COMPACT_ATOMS: atom_id res chain seq x y z
N SER A 1 11.47 14.31 13.70
CA SER A 1 11.33 14.83 12.31
C SER A 1 10.14 14.15 11.69
N PRO A 2 9.20 14.87 11.05
CA PRO A 2 7.96 14.31 10.50
C PRO A 2 8.19 13.24 9.41
N LEU A 3 9.42 13.13 8.89
CA LEU A 3 9.81 12.13 7.89
C LEU A 3 10.02 10.71 8.45
N LEU A 4 10.16 10.55 9.78
CA LEU A 4 10.44 9.24 10.39
C LEU A 4 9.27 8.25 10.24
N ILE A 5 8.03 8.74 10.33
CA ILE A 5 6.83 7.91 10.21
C ILE A 5 6.69 7.35 8.78
N PRO A 6 6.76 8.19 7.71
CA PRO A 6 6.78 7.67 6.34
C PRO A 6 7.92 6.67 6.07
N LEU A 7 9.11 6.91 6.63
CA LEU A 7 10.27 6.03 6.45
C LEU A 7 10.04 4.65 7.11
N ALA A 8 9.52 4.64 8.33
CA ALA A 8 9.17 3.41 9.03
C ALA A 8 8.09 2.62 8.26
N TYR A 9 7.05 3.30 7.80
CA TYR A 9 5.99 2.66 7.00
C TYR A 9 6.52 2.13 5.67
N THR A 10 7.42 2.85 5.02
CA THR A 10 8.08 2.38 3.79
C THR A 10 8.87 1.10 4.07
N LEU A 11 9.64 1.06 5.15
CA LEU A 11 10.44 -0.11 5.52
C LEU A 11 9.56 -1.34 5.82
N ILE A 12 8.43 -1.14 6.50
CA ILE A 12 7.46 -2.19 6.81
C ILE A 12 6.74 -2.66 5.55
N ALA A 13 6.31 -1.74 4.67
CA ALA A 13 5.55 -2.07 3.47
C ALA A 13 6.40 -2.64 2.33
N LEU A 14 7.70 -2.33 2.28
CA LEU A 14 8.63 -2.76 1.22
C LEU A 14 8.57 -4.26 0.90
N PRO A 15 8.74 -5.20 1.86
CA PRO A 15 8.74 -6.63 1.55
C PRO A 15 7.40 -7.10 0.96
N PHE A 16 6.28 -6.49 1.38
CA PHE A 16 4.95 -6.81 0.88
C PHE A 16 4.75 -6.32 -0.55
N VAL A 17 5.17 -5.10 -0.84
CA VAL A 17 5.14 -4.50 -2.19
C VAL A 17 6.00 -5.31 -3.15
N VAL A 18 7.23 -5.66 -2.76
CA VAL A 18 8.13 -6.48 -3.57
C VAL A 18 7.49 -7.83 -3.87
N ARG A 19 6.91 -8.49 -2.86
CA ARG A 19 6.25 -9.79 -3.03
C ARG A 19 5.01 -9.71 -3.93
N SER A 20 4.34 -8.56 -3.98
CA SER A 20 3.20 -8.31 -4.88
C SER A 20 3.61 -8.03 -6.32
N ILE A 21 4.72 -7.31 -6.54
CA ILE A 21 5.16 -6.89 -7.89
C ILE A 21 6.02 -7.97 -8.57
N LEU A 22 6.76 -8.77 -7.80
CA LEU A 22 7.71 -9.75 -8.32
C LEU A 22 7.11 -10.75 -9.34
N PRO A 23 5.90 -11.30 -9.15
CA PRO A 23 5.28 -12.17 -10.15
C PRO A 23 5.04 -11.45 -11.49
N ALA A 24 4.57 -10.21 -11.46
CA ALA A 24 4.30 -9.41 -12.66
C ALA A 24 5.59 -9.01 -13.39
N LEU A 25 6.69 -8.81 -12.67
CA LEU A 25 8.00 -8.60 -13.30
C LEU A 25 8.53 -9.89 -13.95
N ARG A 26 8.27 -11.05 -13.35
CA ARG A 26 8.69 -12.36 -13.89
C ARG A 26 7.88 -12.80 -15.10
N SER A 27 6.64 -12.31 -15.25
CA SER A 27 5.83 -12.59 -16.44
C SER A 27 6.23 -11.78 -17.67
N LEU A 28 7.15 -10.81 -17.54
CA LEU A 28 7.64 -10.03 -18.68
C LEU A 28 8.45 -10.91 -19.64
N ASN A 29 8.00 -11.01 -20.89
CA ASN A 29 8.68 -11.79 -21.91
C ASN A 29 10.00 -11.10 -22.33
N PRO A 30 11.17 -11.74 -22.17
CA PRO A 30 12.47 -11.17 -22.55
C PRO A 30 12.54 -10.77 -24.03
N ARG A 31 11.81 -11.49 -24.91
CA ARG A 31 11.80 -11.25 -26.36
C ARG A 31 11.27 -9.87 -26.74
N LEU A 32 10.37 -9.30 -25.94
CA LEU A 32 9.86 -7.94 -26.18
C LEU A 32 10.98 -6.90 -25.99
N ARG A 33 11.82 -7.09 -24.98
CA ARG A 33 12.97 -6.22 -24.71
C ARG A 33 14.06 -6.39 -25.77
N GLU A 34 14.34 -7.62 -26.17
CA GLU A 34 15.29 -7.93 -27.25
C GLU A 34 14.86 -7.32 -28.59
N SER A 35 13.58 -7.45 -28.95
CA SER A 35 13.04 -6.87 -30.18
C SER A 35 13.10 -5.34 -30.17
N ALA A 36 12.79 -4.72 -29.04
CA ALA A 36 12.91 -3.27 -28.88
C ALA A 36 14.37 -2.79 -28.97
N ALA A 37 15.32 -3.56 -28.41
CA ALA A 37 16.75 -3.27 -28.53
C ALA A 37 17.25 -3.37 -29.98
N VAL A 38 16.79 -4.36 -30.74
CA VAL A 38 17.10 -4.49 -32.18
C VAL A 38 16.55 -3.30 -32.98
N MET A 39 15.40 -2.75 -32.58
CA MET A 39 14.83 -1.53 -33.17
C MET A 39 15.49 -0.23 -32.68
N GLY A 40 16.56 -0.30 -31.89
CA GLY A 40 17.29 0.87 -31.40
C GLY A 40 16.64 1.60 -30.23
N ALA A 41 15.70 0.96 -29.51
CA ALA A 41 15.11 1.55 -28.31
C ALA A 41 16.13 1.63 -27.17
N SER A 42 16.19 2.77 -26.49
CA SER A 42 17.01 2.92 -25.29
C SER A 42 16.38 2.19 -24.08
N PRO A 43 17.18 1.76 -23.08
CA PRO A 43 16.67 1.01 -21.93
C PRO A 43 15.54 1.74 -21.17
N GLY A 44 15.64 3.07 -21.02
CA GLY A 44 14.58 3.87 -20.40
C GLY A 44 13.27 3.90 -21.20
N ARG A 45 13.36 3.84 -22.53
CA ARG A 45 12.19 3.74 -23.41
C ARG A 45 11.51 2.39 -23.28
N VAL A 46 12.28 1.31 -23.23
CA VAL A 46 11.76 -0.06 -22.98
C VAL A 46 11.01 -0.13 -21.65
N VAL A 47 11.58 0.43 -20.58
CA VAL A 47 10.90 0.46 -19.27
C VAL A 47 9.59 1.21 -19.36
N ARG A 48 9.57 2.41 -19.96
CA ARG A 48 8.38 3.27 -19.99
C ARG A 48 7.29 2.78 -20.94
N GLU A 49 7.65 2.29 -22.12
CA GLU A 49 6.72 1.94 -23.20
C GLU A 49 6.33 0.45 -23.22
N ILE A 50 7.14 -0.43 -22.63
CA ILE A 50 6.88 -1.88 -22.61
C ILE A 50 6.62 -2.35 -21.18
N ASP A 51 7.59 -2.20 -20.28
CA ASP A 51 7.47 -2.80 -18.95
C ASP A 51 6.35 -2.13 -18.13
N LEU A 52 6.33 -0.80 -18.06
CA LEU A 52 5.40 0.00 -17.26
C LEU A 52 3.91 -0.26 -17.59
N PRO A 53 3.47 -0.27 -18.86
CA PRO A 53 2.08 -0.59 -19.18
C PRO A 53 1.72 -2.05 -18.91
N ILE A 54 2.66 -2.99 -19.03
CA ILE A 54 2.42 -4.41 -18.73
C ILE A 54 2.27 -4.63 -17.23
N ILE A 55 3.14 -4.05 -16.41
CA ILE A 55 3.09 -4.19 -14.95
C ILE A 55 2.20 -3.13 -14.27
N GLY A 56 1.61 -2.20 -15.02
CA GLY A 56 0.88 -1.04 -14.48
C GLY A 56 -0.28 -1.42 -13.57
N ARG A 57 -1.00 -2.51 -13.90
CA ARG A 57 -2.05 -3.07 -13.05
C ARG A 57 -1.50 -3.63 -11.75
N ALA A 58 -0.43 -4.43 -11.84
CA ALA A 58 0.24 -4.99 -10.66
C ALA A 58 0.85 -3.89 -9.76
N LEU A 59 1.34 -2.79 -10.34
CA LEU A 59 1.79 -1.61 -9.60
C LEU A 59 0.63 -0.94 -8.84
N LEU A 60 -0.53 -0.80 -9.45
CA LEU A 60 -1.71 -0.24 -8.80
C LEU A 60 -2.15 -1.12 -7.62
N VAL A 61 -2.23 -2.44 -7.83
CA VAL A 61 -2.55 -3.41 -6.77
C VAL A 61 -1.55 -3.31 -5.62
N ALA A 62 -0.25 -3.27 -5.92
CA ALA A 62 0.80 -3.15 -4.91
C ALA A 62 0.76 -1.81 -4.15
N ALA A 63 0.41 -0.71 -4.83
CA ALA A 63 0.27 0.60 -4.22
C ALA A 63 -0.91 0.66 -3.24
N VAL A 64 -2.08 0.15 -3.63
CA VAL A 64 -3.25 0.10 -2.73
C VAL A 64 -2.99 -0.85 -1.56
N PHE A 65 -2.27 -1.95 -1.79
CA PHE A 65 -1.87 -2.86 -0.72
C PHE A 65 -0.91 -2.21 0.29
N ALA A 66 0.12 -1.50 -0.19
CA ALA A 66 1.03 -0.73 0.66
C ALA A 66 0.28 0.33 1.48
N PHE A 67 -0.66 1.04 0.84
CA PHE A 67 -1.51 2.03 1.50
C PHE A 67 -2.36 1.39 2.61
N THR A 68 -2.94 0.22 2.36
CA THR A 68 -3.75 -0.49 3.34
C THR A 68 -2.91 -0.95 4.55
N ILE A 69 -1.70 -1.46 4.31
CA ILE A 69 -0.76 -1.82 5.39
C ILE A 69 -0.40 -0.58 6.22
N ALA A 70 -0.06 0.53 5.57
CA ALA A 70 0.27 1.77 6.25
C ALA A 70 -0.91 2.32 7.09
N LEU A 71 -2.15 2.11 6.65
CA LEU A 71 -3.36 2.49 7.39
C LEU A 71 -3.56 1.62 8.65
N GLY A 72 -3.21 0.33 8.56
CA GLY A 72 -3.31 -0.64 9.65
C GLY A 72 -2.16 -0.60 10.66
N GLU A 73 -1.05 0.09 10.33
CA GLU A 73 0.13 0.18 11.18
C GLU A 73 -0.06 1.11 12.38
N PHE A 74 -0.71 0.57 13.41
CA PHE A 74 -0.80 1.20 14.73
C PHE A 74 0.47 1.02 15.57
N GLY A 75 1.16 -0.13 15.40
CA GLY A 75 2.33 -0.50 16.20
C GLY A 75 3.52 0.43 15.97
N ALA A 76 3.84 0.71 14.70
CA ALA A 76 4.89 1.67 14.37
C ALA A 76 4.56 3.10 14.80
N THR A 77 3.29 3.54 14.76
CA THR A 77 2.95 4.88 15.27
C THR A 77 3.09 5.00 16.79
N LEU A 78 2.73 3.96 17.55
CA LEU A 78 2.85 4.00 19.00
C LEU A 78 4.32 4.07 19.46
N LEU A 79 5.21 3.36 18.77
CA LEU A 79 6.65 3.34 19.10
C LEU A 79 7.38 4.61 18.65
N LEU A 80 6.97 5.21 17.52
CA LEU A 80 7.58 6.42 16.95
C LEU A 80 6.78 7.70 17.23
N TYR A 81 5.90 7.63 18.23
CA TYR A 81 4.91 8.65 18.54
C TYR A 81 5.52 10.05 18.70
N GLN A 82 5.06 11.02 17.90
CA GLN A 82 5.32 12.45 18.08
C GLN A 82 4.02 13.15 18.53
N PRO A 83 3.98 13.86 19.68
CA PRO A 83 2.77 14.50 20.21
C PRO A 83 2.11 15.53 19.30
N GLU A 84 2.87 16.14 18.39
CA GLU A 84 2.38 17.20 17.49
C GLU A 84 1.57 16.68 16.30
N TYR A 85 1.66 15.40 15.94
CA TYR A 85 0.94 14.81 14.79
C TYR A 85 0.34 13.44 15.12
N PRO A 86 -0.72 13.38 15.95
CA PRO A 86 -1.35 12.12 16.30
C PRO A 86 -2.05 11.50 15.08
N THR A 87 -1.76 10.24 14.78
CA THR A 87 -2.53 9.49 13.77
C THR A 87 -3.89 9.11 14.33
N MET A 88 -4.86 8.84 13.44
CA MET A 88 -6.24 8.50 13.81
C MET A 88 -6.29 7.32 14.81
N SER A 89 -5.42 6.32 14.64
CA SER A 89 -5.28 5.18 15.54
C SER A 89 -4.81 5.57 16.96
N VAL A 90 -3.94 6.57 17.10
CA VAL A 90 -3.50 7.07 18.41
C VAL A 90 -4.59 7.88 19.10
N ILE A 91 -5.40 8.62 18.34
CA ILE A 91 -6.56 9.34 18.90
C ILE A 91 -7.59 8.35 19.44
N ILE A 92 -7.87 7.25 18.71
CA ILE A 92 -8.73 6.16 19.20
C ILE A 92 -8.17 5.60 20.51
N TYR A 93 -6.87 5.28 20.57
CA TYR A 93 -6.25 4.75 21.77
C TYR A 93 -6.36 5.70 22.98
N ARG A 94 -6.12 7.00 22.77
CA ARG A 94 -6.26 8.02 23.81
C ARG A 94 -7.71 8.17 24.28
N ALA A 95 -8.67 8.12 23.36
CA ALA A 95 -10.09 8.20 23.67
C ALA A 95 -10.59 6.98 24.46
N LEU A 96 -10.03 5.78 24.24
CA LEU A 96 -10.29 4.61 25.09
C LEU A 96 -9.69 4.74 26.49
N GLY A 97 -8.53 5.41 26.61
CA GLY A 97 -7.81 5.56 27.88
C GLY A 97 -8.39 6.63 28.82
N GLN A 98 -9.29 7.50 28.34
CA GLN A 98 -9.92 8.55 29.15
C GLN A 98 -11.30 8.11 29.65
N PRO A 99 -11.57 8.12 30.97
CA PRO A 99 -12.88 7.76 31.49
C PRO A 99 -13.97 8.75 31.03
N GLY A 100 -15.04 8.22 30.43
CA GLY A 100 -16.21 8.98 29.99
C GLY A 100 -16.96 8.29 28.84
N LEU A 101 -18.29 8.17 28.96
CA LEU A 101 -19.13 7.50 27.95
C LEU A 101 -19.06 8.18 26.57
N LEU A 102 -18.88 9.51 26.54
CA LEU A 102 -18.77 10.28 25.31
C LEU A 102 -17.46 9.97 24.55
N ASN A 103 -16.34 9.88 25.26
CA ASN A 103 -15.03 9.54 24.68
C ASN A 103 -15.02 8.11 24.13
N TYR A 104 -15.67 7.18 24.84
CA TYR A 104 -15.84 5.80 24.40
C TYR A 104 -16.67 5.70 23.11
N GLY A 105 -17.79 6.45 23.04
CA GLY A 105 -18.61 6.54 21.83
C GLY A 105 -17.85 7.11 20.63
N GLN A 106 -17.06 8.18 20.85
CA GLN A 106 -16.21 8.76 19.82
C GLN A 106 -15.16 7.77 19.30
N ALA A 107 -14.54 7.01 20.20
CA ALA A 107 -13.56 6.01 19.80
C ALA A 107 -14.15 4.88 18.97
N LEU A 108 -15.35 4.40 19.31
CA LEU A 108 -16.06 3.39 18.53
C LEU A 108 -16.45 3.92 17.14
N ALA A 109 -16.89 5.17 17.05
CA ALA A 109 -17.22 5.82 15.78
C ALA A 109 -15.98 5.95 14.87
N MET A 110 -14.84 6.37 15.42
CA MET A 110 -13.59 6.42 14.66
C MET A 110 -13.07 5.04 14.26
N SER A 111 -13.21 4.03 15.14
CA SER A 111 -12.80 2.65 14.83
C SER A 111 -13.64 2.05 13.71
N THR A 112 -14.95 2.31 13.68
CA THR A 112 -15.84 1.85 12.60
C THR A 112 -15.52 2.55 11.29
N LEU A 113 -15.25 3.85 11.28
CA LEU A 113 -14.78 4.57 10.09
C LEU A 113 -13.47 3.99 9.56
N LEU A 114 -12.49 3.76 10.43
CA LEU A 114 -11.20 3.18 10.05
C LEU A 114 -11.38 1.77 9.46
N MET A 115 -12.24 0.96 10.07
CA MET A 115 -12.59 -0.37 9.57
C MET A 115 -13.24 -0.31 8.18
N LEU A 116 -14.15 0.63 7.94
CA LEU A 116 -14.79 0.81 6.63
C LEU A 116 -13.78 1.22 5.56
N VAL A 117 -12.86 2.16 5.85
CA VAL A 117 -11.83 2.61 4.91
C VAL A 117 -10.85 1.46 4.58
N CYS A 118 -10.43 0.70 5.60
CA CYS A 118 -9.56 -0.45 5.42
C CYS A 118 -10.26 -1.55 4.59
N GLY A 119 -11.50 -1.89 4.95
CA GLY A 119 -12.31 -2.87 4.22
C GLY A 119 -12.57 -2.47 2.77
N ALA A 120 -12.93 -1.21 2.51
CA ALA A 120 -13.12 -0.70 1.15
C ALA A 120 -11.82 -0.77 0.33
N SER A 121 -10.68 -0.45 0.94
CA SER A 121 -9.37 -0.55 0.28
C SER A 121 -9.02 -1.99 -0.08
N LEU A 122 -9.28 -2.95 0.82
CA LEU A 122 -9.09 -4.38 0.54
C LEU A 122 -10.02 -4.91 -0.55
N LEU A 123 -11.30 -4.55 -0.51
CA LEU A 123 -12.27 -4.93 -1.54
C LEU A 123 -11.87 -4.38 -2.91
N LEU A 124 -11.33 -3.16 -2.94
CA LEU A 124 -10.80 -2.55 -4.16
C LEU A 124 -9.62 -3.37 -4.71
N ILE A 125 -8.66 -3.75 -3.85
CA ILE A 125 -7.54 -4.63 -4.22
C ILE A 125 -8.05 -5.95 -4.79
N GLU A 126 -8.99 -6.60 -4.11
CA GLU A 126 -9.52 -7.90 -4.51
C GLU A 126 -10.22 -7.83 -5.87
N ARG A 127 -11.03 -6.78 -6.09
CA ARG A 127 -11.67 -6.49 -7.39
C ARG A 127 -10.67 -6.35 -8.52
N PHE A 128 -9.53 -5.70 -8.28
CA PHE A 128 -8.48 -5.56 -9.30
C PHE A 128 -7.63 -6.83 -9.45
N ARG A 129 -7.44 -7.61 -8.38
CA ARG A 129 -6.65 -8.84 -8.38
C ARG A 129 -7.36 -9.99 -9.10
N LEU A 130 -8.68 -10.11 -8.98
CA LEU A 130 -9.50 -11.10 -9.68
C LEU A 130 -9.47 -10.94 -11.22
N GLY A 131 -9.04 -9.78 -11.73
CA GLY A 131 -8.84 -9.57 -13.16
C GLY A 131 -7.52 -10.13 -13.73
N ASP A 132 -6.54 -10.45 -12.88
CA ASP A 132 -5.20 -10.90 -13.27
C ASP A 132 -4.89 -12.36 -12.84
N VAL A 133 -5.79 -13.01 -12.09
CA VAL A 133 -5.73 -14.48 -11.83
C VAL A 133 -6.68 -15.19 -12.80
N GLY A 134 -6.61 -14.81 -14.07
CA GLY A 134 -6.97 -15.70 -15.17
C GLY A 134 -5.81 -16.67 -15.35
N GLU A 135 -6.10 -17.94 -15.11
CA GLU A 135 -5.25 -19.11 -15.24
C GLU A 135 -4.15 -18.97 -16.32
N PHE A 136 -2.90 -19.20 -15.92
CA PHE A 136 -1.84 -19.75 -16.76
C PHE A 136 -1.15 -20.86 -15.98
#